data_AF-A0A401MGV2-F1
#
_entry.id   AF-A0A401MGV2-F1
#
_cell.length_a   1.000
_cell.length_b   1.000
_cell.length_c   1.000
_cell.angle_alpha   90.00
_cell.angle_beta   90.00
_cell.angle_gamma   90.00
#
_symmetry.space_group_name_H-M   'P 1'
#
loop_
_entity.id
_entity.type
_entity.pdbx_description
1 polymer ?
#
loop_
_entity_poly.entity_id
_entity_poly.type
_entity_poly.pdbx_seq_one_letter_code
_entity_poly.pdbx_strand_id
1 'polypeptide(L)'
;MVEFLRARLDEDEAFAEMAANGGGEWLMRDRFREQGPIEEKSNGRIVVPDTGVPDRLEAIHIARHNPARVRREVEAKLGILDRYRPDATDPHPGFPCTNSVHFDPYGDEYDPDVICERHSRAIDERPDGVFGNDAVLRLLALPYADHPDYQPEWAPDARPRSWDIPHM
;
A
#
# COMPACT_ATOMS: atom_id res chain seq x y z
N MET A 1 -2.67 5.03 -15.11
CA MET A 1 -2.02 4.55 -13.87
C MET A 1 -2.78 3.41 -13.18
N VAL A 2 -4.10 3.51 -12.93
CA VAL A 2 -4.86 2.40 -12.30
C VAL A 2 -4.72 1.08 -13.05
N GLU A 3 -4.89 1.09 -14.39
CA GLU A 3 -4.70 -0.11 -15.22
C GLU A 3 -3.27 -0.67 -15.13
N PHE A 4 -2.26 0.20 -15.13
CA PHE A 4 -0.86 -0.20 -14.93
C PHE A 4 -0.68 -0.88 -13.55
N LEU A 5 -1.23 -0.31 -12.49
CA LEU A 5 -1.15 -0.88 -11.15
C LEU A 5 -1.85 -2.23 -11.06
N ARG A 6 -3.05 -2.38 -11.65
CA ARG A 6 -3.75 -3.67 -11.70
C ARG A 6 -2.90 -4.72 -12.41
N ALA A 7 -2.36 -4.40 -13.59
CA ALA A 7 -1.49 -5.33 -14.33
C ALA A 7 -0.25 -5.74 -13.54
N ARG A 8 0.43 -4.81 -12.87
CA ARG A 8 1.62 -5.13 -12.04
C ARG A 8 1.29 -5.95 -10.80
N LEU A 9 0.13 -5.69 -10.17
CA LEU A 9 -0.33 -6.45 -9.02
C LEU A 9 -0.75 -7.87 -9.40
N ASP A 10 -1.37 -8.05 -10.57
CA ASP A 10 -1.70 -9.36 -11.12
C ASP A 10 -0.43 -10.19 -11.41
N GLU A 11 0.63 -9.55 -11.93
CA GLU A 11 1.93 -10.17 -12.11
C GLU A 11 2.57 -10.59 -10.78
N ASP A 12 2.59 -9.71 -9.78
CA ASP A 12 3.11 -10.01 -8.44
C ASP A 12 2.37 -11.19 -7.80
N GLU A 13 1.03 -11.23 -7.90
CA GLU A 13 0.23 -12.35 -7.40
C GLU A 13 0.54 -13.65 -8.16
N ALA A 14 0.64 -13.60 -9.49
CA ALA A 14 0.97 -14.78 -10.29
C ALA A 14 2.34 -15.37 -9.92
N PHE A 15 3.37 -14.52 -9.74
CA PHE A 15 4.68 -14.97 -9.29
C PHE A 15 4.65 -15.53 -7.86
N ALA A 16 3.90 -14.89 -6.96
CA ALA A 16 3.73 -15.41 -5.61
C ALA A 16 3.05 -16.80 -5.64
N GLU A 17 1.99 -16.98 -6.42
CA GLU A 17 1.29 -18.25 -6.54
C GLU A 17 2.19 -19.37 -7.11
N MET A 18 2.97 -19.07 -8.15
CA MET A 18 3.96 -20.01 -8.68
C MET A 18 5.03 -20.38 -7.65
N ALA A 19 5.55 -19.40 -6.92
CA ALA A 19 6.56 -19.61 -5.88
C ALA A 19 6.03 -20.40 -4.68
N ALA A 20 4.76 -20.20 -4.32
CA ALA A 20 4.07 -20.90 -3.24
C ALA A 20 4.11 -22.42 -3.42
N ASN A 21 3.96 -22.92 -4.65
CA ASN A 21 3.93 -24.35 -4.97
C ASN A 21 2.96 -25.13 -4.07
N GLY A 22 1.74 -24.61 -3.91
CA GLY A 22 0.68 -25.15 -3.02
C GLY A 22 0.85 -24.84 -1.53
N GLY A 23 1.97 -24.22 -1.13
CA GLY A 23 2.23 -23.63 0.19
C GLY A 23 2.32 -22.11 0.13
N GLY A 24 3.22 -21.48 0.88
CA GLY A 24 3.47 -20.04 0.77
C GLY A 24 3.91 -19.36 2.07
N GLU A 25 3.93 -20.10 3.18
CA GLU A 25 4.44 -19.60 4.45
C GLU A 25 5.88 -20.04 4.64
N TRP A 26 6.82 -19.25 4.14
CA TRP A 26 8.25 -19.54 4.31
C TRP A 26 8.76 -19.03 5.65
N LEU A 27 9.59 -19.83 6.30
CA LEU A 27 10.28 -19.47 7.54
C LEU A 27 11.72 -19.96 7.51
N MET A 28 12.63 -19.19 8.10
CA MET A 28 13.95 -19.70 8.45
C MET A 28 13.79 -20.61 9.67
N ARG A 29 14.15 -21.88 9.53
CA ARG A 29 14.10 -22.84 10.65
C ARG A 29 15.42 -22.75 11.43
N ASP A 30 15.31 -22.91 12.75
CA ASP A 30 16.37 -22.82 13.76
C ASP A 30 16.60 -21.41 14.36
N ARG A 31 16.17 -21.22 15.61
CA ARG A 31 16.41 -20.00 16.40
C ARG A 31 17.74 -20.04 17.16
N PHE A 32 18.40 -21.20 17.22
CA PHE A 32 19.58 -21.44 18.05
C PHE A 32 20.87 -21.53 17.24
N ARG A 33 20.78 -21.76 15.92
CA ARG A 33 21.91 -21.60 14.99
C ARG A 33 21.95 -20.19 14.42
N GLU A 34 23.15 -19.70 14.14
CA GLU A 34 23.34 -18.42 13.46
C GLU A 34 22.87 -18.46 11.99
N GLN A 35 22.70 -19.65 11.40
CA GLN A 35 22.26 -19.90 10.01
C GLN A 35 21.36 -21.15 9.95
N GLY A 36 20.48 -21.21 8.95
CA GLY A 36 19.57 -22.34 8.72
C GLY A 36 18.76 -22.20 7.43
N PRO A 37 18.19 -23.31 6.91
CA PRO A 37 17.48 -23.28 5.63
C PRO A 37 16.18 -22.48 5.73
N ILE A 38 15.73 -21.96 4.60
CA ILE A 38 14.36 -21.45 4.44
C ILE A 38 13.48 -22.63 4.05
N GLU A 39 12.40 -22.83 4.80
CA GLU A 39 11.50 -23.95 4.60
C GLU A 39 10.05 -23.49 4.51
N GLU A 40 9.26 -24.25 3.76
CA GLU A 40 7.82 -24.15 3.76
C GLU A 40 7.26 -24.68 5.08
N LYS A 41 6.53 -23.83 5.80
CA LYS A 41 6.00 -24.14 7.14
C LYS A 41 5.07 -25.34 7.16
N SER A 42 4.25 -25.49 6.11
CA SER A 42 3.17 -26.49 6.07
C SER A 42 3.68 -27.93 5.95
N ASN A 43 4.80 -28.15 5.25
CA ASN A 43 5.30 -29.50 4.92
C ASN A 43 6.80 -29.69 5.17
N GLY A 44 7.53 -28.65 5.59
CA GLY A 44 8.98 -28.71 5.85
C GLY A 44 9.83 -28.82 4.59
N ARG A 45 9.27 -28.59 3.40
CA ARG A 45 10.04 -28.57 2.15
C ARG A 45 11.07 -27.45 2.21
N ILE A 46 12.32 -27.77 1.90
CA ILE A 46 13.39 -26.78 1.75
C ILE A 46 13.10 -25.91 0.51
N VAL A 47 12.97 -24.61 0.73
CA VAL A 47 12.83 -23.57 -0.30
C VAL A 47 14.22 -23.08 -0.71
N VAL A 48 15.06 -22.78 0.29
CA VAL A 48 16.46 -22.40 0.10
C VAL A 48 17.32 -23.24 1.04
N PRO A 49 18.26 -24.04 0.51
CA PRO A 49 19.15 -24.84 1.34
C PRO A 49 20.17 -23.95 2.07
N ASP A 50 20.62 -24.41 3.23
CA ASP A 50 21.72 -23.77 3.96
C ASP A 50 23.06 -24.21 3.35
N THR A 51 23.52 -23.47 2.33
CA THR A 51 24.83 -23.68 1.70
C THR A 51 25.84 -22.58 2.07
N GLY A 52 25.56 -21.79 3.12
CA GLY A 52 26.32 -20.60 3.49
C GLY A 52 25.98 -19.33 2.68
N VAL A 53 25.07 -19.44 1.71
CA VAL A 53 24.42 -18.32 0.99
C VAL A 53 22.96 -18.70 0.74
N PRO A 54 21.99 -17.76 0.81
CA PRO A 54 22.10 -16.40 1.32
C PRO A 54 22.56 -16.34 2.78
N ASP A 55 23.15 -15.22 3.20
CA ASP A 55 23.52 -15.00 4.60
C ASP A 55 22.27 -14.94 5.50
N ARG A 56 22.48 -14.85 6.82
CA ARG A 56 21.37 -14.85 7.78
C ARG A 56 20.36 -13.72 7.54
N LEU A 57 20.83 -12.50 7.27
CA LEU A 57 19.95 -11.34 7.11
C LEU A 57 19.20 -11.41 5.77
N GLU A 58 19.88 -11.84 4.72
CA GLU A 58 19.29 -12.11 3.41
C GLU A 58 18.22 -13.20 3.50
N ALA A 59 18.49 -14.31 4.20
CA ALA A 59 17.55 -15.39 4.40
C ALA A 59 16.33 -14.96 5.24
N ILE A 60 16.53 -14.13 6.28
CA ILE A 60 15.43 -13.52 7.05
C ILE A 60 14.58 -12.62 6.15
N HIS A 61 15.22 -11.82 5.28
CA HIS A 61 14.51 -10.97 4.33
C HIS A 61 13.66 -11.81 3.38
N ILE A 62 14.24 -12.84 2.74
CA ILE A 62 13.51 -13.74 1.83
C ILE A 62 12.34 -14.42 2.55
N ALA A 63 12.56 -14.99 3.73
CA ALA A 63 11.50 -15.65 4.50
C ALA A 63 10.37 -14.68 4.91
N ARG A 64 10.71 -13.43 5.23
CA ARG A 64 9.73 -12.38 5.53
C ARG A 64 8.90 -12.03 4.30
N HIS A 65 9.50 -12.00 3.11
CA HIS A 65 8.85 -11.71 1.84
C HIS A 65 8.28 -12.96 1.16
N ASN A 66 7.68 -13.86 1.94
CA ASN A 66 7.12 -15.10 1.42
C ASN A 66 5.85 -14.88 0.57
N PRO A 67 5.51 -15.87 -0.29
CA PRO A 67 4.34 -15.79 -1.17
C PRO A 67 3.02 -15.44 -0.49
N ALA A 68 2.74 -16.02 0.68
CA ALA A 68 1.49 -15.76 1.40
C ALA A 68 1.39 -14.30 1.85
N ARG A 69 2.51 -13.67 2.23
CA ARG A 69 2.55 -12.24 2.55
C ARG A 69 2.34 -11.40 1.30
N VAL A 70 3.03 -11.70 0.20
CA VAL A 70 2.92 -10.94 -1.06
C VAL A 70 1.46 -10.91 -1.53
N ARG A 71 0.76 -12.04 -1.51
CA ARG A 71 -0.66 -12.10 -1.89
C ARG A 71 -1.56 -11.23 -1.01
N ARG A 72 -1.33 -11.20 0.32
CA ARG A 72 -2.06 -10.28 1.22
C ARG A 72 -1.77 -8.82 0.92
N GLU A 73 -0.54 -8.50 0.50
CA GLU A 73 -0.20 -7.13 0.08
C GLU A 73 -0.88 -6.76 -1.24
N VAL A 74 -0.94 -7.69 -2.20
CA VAL A 74 -1.69 -7.50 -3.45
C VAL A 74 -3.17 -7.27 -3.15
N GLU A 75 -3.80 -8.14 -2.34
CA GLU A 75 -5.20 -8.00 -1.92
C GLU A 75 -5.46 -6.64 -1.25
N ALA A 76 -4.57 -6.21 -0.35
CA ALA A 76 -4.68 -4.91 0.30
C ALA A 76 -4.61 -3.75 -0.71
N LYS A 77 -3.68 -3.79 -1.67
CA LYS A 77 -3.52 -2.75 -2.69
C LYS A 77 -4.69 -2.73 -3.67
N LEU A 78 -5.20 -3.89 -4.09
CA LEU A 78 -6.41 -4.00 -4.89
C LEU A 78 -7.62 -3.44 -4.14
N GLY A 79 -7.76 -3.73 -2.85
CA GLY A 79 -8.80 -3.16 -1.99
C GLY A 79 -8.75 -1.63 -1.88
N ILE A 80 -7.54 -1.03 -1.94
CA ILE A 80 -7.36 0.42 -2.06
C ILE A 80 -7.84 0.91 -3.44
N LEU A 81 -7.46 0.23 -4.53
CA LEU A 81 -7.87 0.58 -5.89
C LEU A 81 -9.39 0.47 -6.12
N ASP A 82 -10.08 -0.49 -5.50
CA ASP A 82 -11.53 -0.64 -5.65
C ASP A 82 -12.32 0.46 -4.92
N ARG A 83 -11.75 0.97 -3.81
CA ARG A 83 -12.28 2.11 -3.04
C ARG A 83 -11.89 3.45 -3.64
N TYR A 84 -10.91 3.46 -4.54
CA TYR A 84 -10.49 4.66 -5.22
C TYR A 84 -11.64 5.26 -6.04
N ARG A 85 -11.90 6.55 -5.83
CA ARG A 85 -12.88 7.33 -6.58
C ARG A 85 -12.14 8.52 -7.22
N PRO A 86 -11.84 8.46 -8.53
CA PRO A 86 -11.11 9.54 -9.21
C PRO A 86 -11.89 10.86 -9.16
N ASP A 87 -13.22 10.76 -9.19
CA ASP A 87 -14.15 11.89 -9.31
C ASP A 87 -14.86 12.22 -8.00
N ALA A 88 -14.24 11.93 -6.85
CA ALA A 88 -14.71 12.47 -5.57
C ALA A 88 -14.44 13.99 -5.51
N THR A 89 -15.05 14.72 -6.43
CA THR A 89 -15.19 16.17 -6.39
C THR A 89 -16.11 16.53 -5.25
N ASP A 90 -15.84 17.67 -4.61
CA ASP A 90 -16.71 18.23 -3.59
C ASP A 90 -18.16 18.31 -4.12
N PRO A 91 -19.14 17.65 -3.48
CA PRO A 91 -20.53 17.74 -3.91
C PRO A 91 -21.13 19.17 -3.74
N HIS A 92 -20.39 20.12 -3.15
CA HIS A 92 -20.81 21.50 -2.95
C HIS A 92 -19.92 22.51 -3.70
N PRO A 93 -20.17 22.81 -4.98
CA PRO A 93 -19.49 23.91 -5.65
C PRO A 93 -19.90 25.25 -5.01
N GLY A 94 -18.94 25.92 -4.37
CA GLY A 94 -19.07 27.30 -3.86
C GLY A 94 -19.26 27.47 -2.35
N PHE A 95 -19.43 26.39 -1.57
CA PHE A 95 -19.52 26.47 -0.11
C PHE A 95 -18.42 25.64 0.54
N PRO A 96 -17.27 26.27 0.88
CA PRO A 96 -16.18 25.56 1.49
C PRO A 96 -16.62 25.05 2.84
N CYS A 97 -16.26 23.80 3.01
CA CYS A 97 -16.69 23.01 4.09
C CYS A 97 -15.85 23.32 5.37
N THR A 98 -15.95 24.53 5.91
CA THR A 98 -15.19 24.98 7.09
C THR A 98 -15.85 24.55 8.39
N ASN A 99 -15.30 23.53 9.05
CA ASN A 99 -15.47 23.21 10.48
C ASN A 99 -16.60 23.95 11.23
N SER A 100 -17.79 23.36 11.26
CA SER A 100 -18.84 23.55 12.26
C SER A 100 -20.07 22.79 11.78
N VAL A 101 -20.70 22.08 12.72
CA VAL A 101 -22.12 21.66 12.70
C VAL A 101 -22.94 22.39 11.64
N HIS A 102 -23.68 21.63 10.83
CA HIS A 102 -24.78 22.20 10.06
C HIS A 102 -25.66 22.99 11.04
N PHE A 103 -25.60 24.31 10.96
CA PHE A 103 -26.72 25.12 11.41
C PHE A 103 -27.72 25.05 10.28
N ASP A 104 -28.74 24.21 10.45
CA ASP A 104 -29.95 24.28 9.66
C ASP A 104 -30.80 25.44 10.23
N PRO A 105 -30.90 26.61 9.56
CA PRO A 105 -31.78 27.69 10.03
C PRO A 105 -33.26 27.35 9.82
N TYR A 106 -33.57 26.28 9.09
CA TYR A 106 -34.92 25.86 8.71
C TYR A 106 -35.09 24.37 8.99
N GLY A 107 -34.95 24.00 10.27
CA GLY A 107 -35.23 22.65 10.73
C GLY A 107 -36.49 22.08 10.09
N ASP A 108 -36.39 20.84 9.63
CA ASP A 108 -37.22 19.73 10.12
C ASP A 108 -36.90 18.43 9.36
N GLU A 109 -35.69 17.90 9.53
CA GLU A 109 -35.43 16.45 9.64
C GLU A 109 -33.96 16.26 10.08
N TYR A 110 -33.77 16.14 11.39
CA TYR A 110 -32.49 15.70 11.95
C TYR A 110 -32.29 14.24 11.54
N ASP A 111 -31.50 14.00 10.51
CA ASP A 111 -30.97 12.68 10.18
C ASP A 111 -29.60 12.51 10.86
N PRO A 112 -29.53 11.81 12.01
CA PRO A 112 -28.28 11.59 12.73
C PRO A 112 -27.27 10.73 11.96
N ASP A 113 -27.69 10.07 10.87
CA ASP A 113 -26.81 9.25 10.03
C ASP A 113 -26.18 10.07 8.89
N VAL A 114 -26.61 11.33 8.67
CA VAL A 114 -25.96 12.27 7.74
C VAL A 114 -24.83 13.00 8.47
N ILE A 115 -23.77 12.26 8.79
CA ILE A 115 -22.45 12.86 8.87
C ILE A 115 -22.14 13.39 7.47
N CYS A 116 -22.04 14.71 7.31
CA CYS A 116 -21.48 15.28 6.08
C CYS A 116 -20.13 14.57 5.84
N GLU A 117 -19.95 13.86 4.71
CA GLU A 117 -18.76 13.02 4.38
C GLU A 117 -17.41 13.76 4.60
N ARG A 118 -17.50 15.08 4.69
CA ARG A 118 -16.64 16.09 5.29
C ARG A 118 -16.31 15.90 6.80
N HIS A 119 -15.84 14.72 7.19
CA HIS A 119 -14.79 14.61 8.23
C HIS A 119 -13.53 13.93 7.65
N SER A 120 -13.56 13.54 6.38
CA SER A 120 -12.40 13.01 5.65
C SER A 120 -11.40 14.10 5.20
N ARG A 121 -11.75 15.39 5.30
CA ARG A 121 -10.96 16.54 4.82
C ARG A 121 -10.25 17.32 5.95
N ALA A 122 -9.31 16.70 6.63
CA ALA A 122 -8.30 17.41 7.44
C ALA A 122 -6.87 16.94 7.14
N ILE A 123 -6.62 16.52 5.89
CA ILE A 123 -5.28 16.18 5.41
C ILE A 123 -5.17 16.71 3.97
N ASP A 124 -5.18 18.04 3.74
CA ASP A 124 -4.59 18.64 2.52
C ASP A 124 -4.78 20.16 2.47
N GLU A 125 -3.91 20.90 3.14
CA GLU A 125 -3.75 22.32 2.86
C GLU A 125 -2.31 22.59 2.42
N ARG A 126 -2.07 22.48 1.09
CA ARG A 126 -0.98 23.19 0.40
C ARG A 126 -1.57 24.22 -0.57
N PRO A 127 -0.88 25.36 -0.78
CA PRO A 127 -1.38 26.47 -1.60
C PRO A 127 -1.33 26.26 -3.12
N ASP A 128 -0.86 25.10 -3.61
CA ASP A 128 -0.76 24.73 -5.03
C ASP A 128 -1.93 23.85 -5.52
N GLY A 129 -2.84 23.43 -4.65
CA GLY A 129 -4.17 22.93 -5.04
C GLY A 129 -4.23 21.57 -5.72
N VAL A 130 -3.14 20.78 -5.73
CA VAL A 130 -3.12 19.44 -6.31
C VAL A 130 -2.74 18.39 -5.26
N PHE A 131 -3.70 18.04 -4.43
CA PHE A 131 -3.76 16.69 -3.88
C PHE A 131 -5.18 16.17 -4.07
N GLY A 132 -5.41 15.63 -5.26
CA GLY A 132 -6.48 14.67 -5.46
C GLY A 132 -6.03 13.29 -4.96
N ASN A 133 -6.95 12.32 -4.97
CA ASN A 133 -6.66 10.92 -4.65
C ASN A 133 -5.45 10.34 -5.45
N ASP A 134 -5.01 11.00 -6.53
CA ASP A 134 -3.79 10.70 -7.32
C ASP A 134 -2.50 10.50 -6.49
N ALA A 135 -2.36 11.16 -5.33
CA ALA A 135 -1.16 11.00 -4.50
C ALA A 135 -0.98 9.58 -3.93
N VAL A 136 -2.09 8.94 -3.51
CA VAL A 136 -2.09 7.53 -3.05
C VAL A 136 -1.66 6.61 -4.18
N LEU A 137 -2.16 6.93 -5.36
CA LEU A 137 -2.00 6.22 -6.61
C LEU A 137 -0.52 6.25 -7.08
N ARG A 138 0.16 7.40 -6.94
CA ARG A 138 1.62 7.53 -7.15
C ARG A 138 2.45 6.76 -6.11
N LEU A 139 2.04 6.77 -4.84
CA LEU A 139 2.71 5.98 -3.80
C LEU A 139 2.61 4.46 -4.06
N LEU A 140 1.47 3.99 -4.58
CA LEU A 140 1.30 2.59 -4.99
C LEU A 140 2.12 2.22 -6.21
N ALA A 141 2.47 3.19 -7.07
CA ALA A 141 3.29 2.96 -8.26
C ALA A 141 4.79 2.87 -7.93
N LEU A 142 5.24 3.42 -6.79
CA LEU A 142 6.64 3.49 -6.40
C LEU A 142 7.41 2.15 -6.44
N PRO A 143 6.85 1.00 -6.02
CA PRO A 143 7.55 -0.29 -6.11
C PRO A 143 7.88 -0.72 -7.54
N TYR A 144 7.26 -0.11 -8.55
CA TYR A 144 7.42 -0.46 -9.96
C TYR A 144 8.19 0.63 -10.74
N ALA A 145 8.94 1.51 -10.05
CA ALA A 145 9.65 2.63 -10.68
C ALA A 145 10.77 2.20 -11.65
N ASP A 146 11.23 0.95 -11.55
CA ASP A 146 12.20 0.30 -12.42
C ASP A 146 11.55 -0.44 -13.61
N HIS A 147 10.21 -0.49 -13.67
CA HIS A 147 9.48 -1.13 -14.76
C HIS A 147 9.55 -0.29 -16.05
N PRO A 148 9.77 -0.89 -17.24
CA PRO A 148 9.89 -0.14 -18.50
C PRO A 148 8.66 0.69 -18.88
N ASP A 149 7.45 0.20 -18.54
CA ASP A 149 6.19 0.92 -18.77
C ASP A 149 5.88 1.98 -17.69
N TYR A 150 6.74 2.14 -16.68
CA TYR A 150 6.57 3.15 -15.65
C TYR A 150 6.79 4.55 -16.23
N GLN A 151 5.85 5.46 -15.99
CA GLN A 151 5.99 6.84 -16.44
C GLN A 151 6.60 7.72 -15.32
N PRO A 152 7.69 8.47 -15.57
CA PRO A 152 8.36 9.30 -14.55
C PRO A 152 7.43 10.28 -13.83
N GLU A 153 6.39 10.80 -14.50
CA GLU A 153 5.36 11.67 -13.93
C GLU A 153 4.53 11.01 -12.82
N TRP A 154 4.56 9.68 -12.70
CA TRP A 154 3.91 8.94 -11.62
C TRP A 154 4.74 8.93 -10.33
N ALA A 155 5.97 9.43 -10.36
CA ALA A 155 6.78 9.53 -9.15
C ALA A 155 6.07 10.42 -8.11
N PRO A 156 5.98 9.97 -6.84
CA PRO A 156 5.43 10.82 -5.79
C PRO A 156 6.35 12.03 -5.59
N ASP A 157 5.76 13.19 -5.36
CA ASP A 157 6.53 14.37 -4.98
C ASP A 157 7.32 14.04 -3.70
N ALA A 158 8.59 14.43 -3.68
CA ALA A 158 9.46 14.17 -2.54
C ALA A 158 8.86 14.79 -1.27
N ARG A 159 8.26 13.98 -0.39
CA ARG A 159 8.19 14.36 1.02
C ARG A 159 9.60 14.23 1.57
N PRO A 160 10.20 15.27 2.18
CA PRO A 160 11.39 15.07 2.98
C PRO A 160 11.05 13.99 4.02
N ARG A 161 11.91 12.97 4.14
CA ARG A 161 11.69 11.93 5.14
C ARG A 161 11.80 12.58 6.51
N SER A 162 11.12 12.05 7.52
CA SER A 162 11.15 12.59 8.89
C SER A 162 12.57 12.70 9.48
N TRP A 163 13.55 12.03 8.89
CA TRP A 163 14.98 12.05 9.27
C TRP A 163 15.82 13.09 8.51
N ASP A 164 15.25 13.77 7.51
CA ASP A 164 15.89 14.86 6.74
C ASP A 164 15.70 16.24 7.39
N ILE A 165 14.94 16.32 8.49
CA ILE A 165 14.74 17.55 9.28
C ILE A 165 15.87 17.62 10.32
N PRO A 166 16.78 18.61 10.27
CA PRO A 166 17.74 18.82 11.34
C PRO A 166 16.96 19.07 12.63
N HIS A 167 17.09 18.18 13.62
CA HIS A 167 16.62 18.46 14.97
C HIS A 167 17.46 19.64 15.50
N MET A 168 16.84 20.83 15.60
CA MET A 168 17.39 21.98 16.35
C MET A 168 17.22 21.79 17.84
#